data_AF-A0A954R1Q5-F1
#
_entry.id   AF-A0A954R1Q5-F1
#
_cell.length_a   1.000
_cell.length_b   1.000
_cell.length_c   1.000
_cell.angle_alpha   90.00
_cell.angle_beta   90.00
_cell.angle_gamma   90.00
#
_symmetry.space_group_name_H-M   'P 1'
#
loop_
_entity.id
_entity.type
_entity.pdbx_description
1 polymer ?
#
loop_
_entity_poly.entity_id
_entity_poly.type
_entity_poly.pdbx_seq_one_letter_code
_entity_poly.pdbx_strand_id
1 'polypeptide(L)'
;QPTWTVDSLTAAPTIYTPRIVHWVVALLQSLLSFERMGWRELGFLTFELLWLTMTFALLGGVLARRSLVELGQRTVSAWGEALNIVFSRWQSYLWSMGMHFVAIAGLLVPFFVLGLLSRLGSWGAILSGVLLLLSYPLVFALGRFVLSAIACFPLSVCAIAAEKKADAFEGFSRSNAYFFQRPLLTALLAACLLLVGMVGELLVFWTITSGWWLMRGTYLIAGAGVQPAAGSYVAAGNWLSENLLAAYWFSFLWSAAAAIYLILRKSVDSVELDELDSMESSVQASLPEIPSTPPPPASAPAETE
;
A
#
# COMPACT_ATOMS: atom_id res chain seq x y z
N GLN A 1 35.11 -25.34 34.06
CA GLN A 1 33.85 -25.82 33.46
C GLN A 1 33.07 -24.58 33.05
N PRO A 2 32.63 -24.43 31.79
CA PRO A 2 31.75 -23.32 31.47
C PRO A 2 30.43 -23.60 32.20
N THR A 3 30.10 -22.76 33.17
CA THR A 3 28.79 -22.72 33.81
C THR A 3 27.79 -22.31 32.74
N TRP A 4 27.07 -23.30 32.19
CA TRP A 4 25.89 -23.07 31.39
C TRP A 4 24.84 -22.43 32.30
N THR A 5 24.79 -21.10 32.36
CA THR A 5 23.66 -20.43 32.97
C THR A 5 22.46 -20.68 32.05
N VAL A 6 21.55 -21.52 32.53
CA VAL A 6 20.28 -21.90 31.88
C VAL A 6 19.38 -20.67 31.63
N ASP A 7 19.77 -19.49 32.09
CA ASP A 7 19.15 -18.20 31.79
C ASP A 7 19.00 -17.93 30.29
N SER A 8 19.80 -18.55 29.41
CA SER A 8 19.64 -18.41 27.94
C SER A 8 18.45 -19.18 27.34
N LEU A 9 17.73 -19.98 28.14
CA LEU A 9 16.42 -20.55 27.80
C LEU A 9 15.27 -19.63 28.25
N THR A 10 15.50 -18.31 28.28
CA THR A 10 14.46 -17.31 28.54
C THR A 10 13.18 -17.67 27.79
N ALA A 11 12.09 -17.72 28.56
CA ALA A 11 10.74 -18.18 28.26
C ALA A 11 10.35 -18.17 26.78
N ALA A 12 9.59 -19.19 26.35
CA ALA A 12 8.80 -19.11 25.13
C ALA A 12 8.08 -17.76 25.08
N PRO A 13 7.95 -17.11 23.92
CA PRO A 13 7.29 -15.82 23.82
C PRO A 13 5.84 -15.99 24.29
N THR A 14 5.56 -15.51 25.50
CA THR A 14 4.28 -15.72 26.18
C THR A 14 3.27 -14.61 25.88
N ILE A 15 3.71 -13.50 25.29
CA ILE A 15 2.88 -12.32 25.06
C ILE A 15 2.90 -11.96 23.58
N TYR A 16 1.81 -12.29 22.88
CA TYR A 16 1.50 -11.74 21.57
C TYR A 16 0.81 -10.39 21.75
N THR A 17 1.41 -9.33 21.22
CA THR A 17 0.77 -8.03 21.05
C THR A 17 0.69 -7.73 19.56
N PRO A 18 -0.52 -7.54 18.98
CA PRO A 18 -0.66 -7.27 17.55
C PRO A 18 0.14 -6.04 17.16
N ARG A 19 1.06 -6.18 16.19
CA ARG A 19 1.97 -5.08 15.83
C ARG A 19 1.26 -3.84 15.29
N ILE A 20 0.13 -4.05 14.62
CA ILE A 20 -0.69 -2.97 14.06
C ILE A 20 -1.13 -1.94 15.11
N VAL A 21 -1.40 -2.37 16.35
CA VAL A 21 -1.82 -1.47 17.44
C VAL A 21 -0.70 -0.51 17.80
N HIS A 22 0.53 -1.01 17.92
CA HIS A 22 1.69 -0.18 18.23
C HIS A 22 1.94 0.88 17.14
N TRP A 23 1.80 0.49 15.87
CA TRP A 23 2.05 1.39 14.74
C TRP A 23 1.02 2.51 14.66
N VAL A 24 -0.26 2.19 14.90
CA VAL A 24 -1.34 3.19 14.94
C VAL A 24 -1.14 4.18 16.07
N VAL A 25 -0.78 3.71 17.28
CA VAL A 25 -0.52 4.61 18.42
C VAL A 25 0.67 5.53 18.13
N ALA A 26 1.76 5.00 17.57
CA ALA A 26 2.93 5.80 17.22
C ALA A 26 2.61 6.88 16.17
N LEU A 27 1.80 6.55 15.15
CA LEU A 27 1.34 7.51 14.14
C LEU A 27 0.47 8.63 14.76
N LEU A 28 -0.45 8.28 15.65
CA LEU A 28 -1.29 9.28 16.30
C LEU A 28 -0.46 10.22 17.19
N GLN A 29 0.54 9.70 17.89
CA GLN A 29 1.44 10.50 18.72
C GLN A 29 2.31 11.45 17.90
N SER A 30 2.78 11.04 16.72
CA SER A 30 3.58 11.91 15.84
C SER A 30 2.77 13.03 15.21
N LEU A 31 1.49 12.79 14.86
CA LEU A 31 0.60 13.83 14.33
C LEU A 31 0.32 14.95 15.34
N LEU A 32 0.37 14.65 16.64
CA LEU A 32 0.11 15.61 17.71
C LEU A 32 1.29 16.54 18.04
N SER A 33 2.50 16.28 17.52
CA SER A 33 3.72 17.04 17.86
C SER A 33 4.18 18.04 16.77
N PHE A 34 3.32 18.35 15.80
CA PHE A 34 3.65 19.11 14.59
C PHE A 34 4.01 20.60 14.80
N GLU A 35 3.70 21.19 15.96
CA GLU A 35 3.69 22.65 16.17
C GLU A 35 5.06 23.37 16.14
N ARG A 36 6.19 22.67 15.99
CA ARG A 36 7.55 23.26 16.16
C ARG A 36 8.55 22.91 15.06
N MET A 37 8.11 22.84 13.82
CA MET A 37 8.94 22.37 12.71
C MET A 37 9.72 23.52 12.03
N GLY A 38 11.04 23.43 11.98
CA GLY A 38 11.89 24.33 11.18
C GLY A 38 12.02 23.88 9.72
N TRP A 39 12.74 24.66 8.91
CA TRP A 39 12.95 24.36 7.48
C TRP A 39 13.74 23.06 7.25
N ARG A 40 14.65 22.69 8.17
CA ARG A 40 15.44 21.46 8.07
C ARG A 40 14.57 20.24 8.33
N GLU A 41 13.76 20.30 9.38
CA GLU A 41 12.82 19.25 9.74
C GLU A 41 11.76 19.07 8.65
N LEU A 42 11.25 20.17 8.08
CA LEU A 42 10.33 20.13 6.95
C LEU A 42 10.95 19.47 5.72
N GLY A 43 12.19 19.83 5.38
CA GLY A 43 12.92 19.22 4.25
C GLY A 43 13.15 17.72 4.46
N PHE A 44 13.55 17.34 5.67
CA PHE A 44 13.75 15.93 6.05
C PHE A 44 12.45 15.13 5.97
N LEU A 45 11.36 15.63 6.54
CA LEU A 45 10.06 14.94 6.49
C LEU A 45 9.48 14.88 5.07
N THR A 46 9.70 15.90 4.26
CA THR A 46 9.32 15.87 2.84
C THR A 46 10.09 14.76 2.11
N PHE A 47 11.40 14.66 2.36
CA PHE A 47 12.21 13.58 1.80
C PHE A 47 11.73 12.20 2.28
N GLU A 48 11.49 12.02 3.57
CA GLU A 48 10.97 10.77 4.13
C GLU A 48 9.61 10.41 3.54
N LEU A 49 8.70 11.38 3.41
CA LEU A 49 7.37 11.16 2.83
C LEU A 49 7.45 10.76 1.35
N LEU A 50 8.30 11.42 0.56
CA LEU A 50 8.50 11.06 -0.85
C LEU A 50 9.14 9.68 -0.98
N TRP A 51 10.17 9.40 -0.18
CA TRP A 51 10.87 8.12 -0.17
C TRP A 51 9.96 6.97 0.26
N LEU A 52 9.19 7.19 1.33
CA LEU A 52 8.19 6.25 1.82
C LEU A 52 7.12 6.03 0.75
N THR A 53 6.51 7.09 0.23
CA THR A 53 5.48 6.98 -0.83
C THR A 53 6.00 6.18 -2.03
N MET A 54 7.23 6.47 -2.48
CA MET A 54 7.85 5.78 -3.61
C MET A 54 8.08 4.29 -3.32
N THR A 55 8.71 3.98 -2.18
CA THR A 55 9.00 2.58 -1.80
C THR A 55 7.72 1.79 -1.55
N PHE A 56 6.78 2.40 -0.82
CA PHE A 56 5.50 1.81 -0.47
C PHE A 56 4.66 1.57 -1.73
N ALA A 57 4.56 2.54 -2.65
CA ALA A 57 3.80 2.37 -3.87
C ALA A 57 4.44 1.47 -4.92
N LEU A 58 5.78 1.42 -5.03
CA LEU A 58 6.43 0.55 -6.01
C LEU A 58 6.36 -0.91 -5.58
N LEU A 59 6.84 -1.22 -4.38
CA LEU A 59 6.79 -2.60 -3.87
C LEU A 59 5.34 -3.02 -3.64
N GLY A 60 4.53 -2.11 -3.12
CA GLY A 60 3.11 -2.30 -2.90
C GLY A 60 2.31 -2.43 -4.17
N GLY A 61 2.62 -1.64 -5.19
CA GLY A 61 2.00 -1.70 -6.50
C GLY A 61 2.23 -3.03 -7.19
N VAL A 62 3.43 -3.64 -7.04
CA VAL A 62 3.71 -4.97 -7.57
C VAL A 62 2.85 -6.02 -6.87
N LEU A 63 2.77 -5.98 -5.54
CA LEU A 63 1.93 -6.89 -4.77
C LEU A 63 0.45 -6.67 -5.09
N ALA A 64 0.00 -5.43 -5.15
CA ALA A 64 -1.37 -5.07 -5.52
C ALA A 64 -1.71 -5.58 -6.93
N ARG A 65 -0.83 -5.38 -7.93
CA ARG A 65 -1.05 -5.87 -9.30
C ARG A 65 -1.19 -7.39 -9.33
N ARG A 66 -0.31 -8.11 -8.63
CA ARG A 66 -0.40 -9.56 -8.55
C ARG A 66 -1.70 -10.01 -7.88
N SER A 67 -2.04 -9.42 -6.74
CA SER A 67 -3.25 -9.74 -5.99
C SER A 67 -4.51 -9.39 -6.77
N LEU A 68 -4.52 -8.31 -7.56
CA LEU A 68 -5.62 -7.98 -8.47
C LEU A 68 -5.84 -9.10 -9.48
N VAL A 69 -4.79 -9.56 -10.17
CA VAL A 69 -4.88 -10.65 -11.16
C VAL A 69 -5.31 -11.96 -10.51
N GLU A 70 -4.70 -12.33 -9.37
CA GLU A 70 -5.00 -13.58 -8.67
C GLU A 70 -6.42 -13.60 -8.08
N LEU A 71 -6.94 -12.47 -7.59
CA LEU A 71 -8.30 -12.36 -7.05
C LEU A 71 -9.36 -12.18 -8.14
N GLY A 72 -9.06 -11.38 -9.16
CA GLY A 72 -9.97 -11.03 -10.23
C GLY A 72 -10.07 -12.12 -11.28
N GLN A 73 -8.95 -12.45 -11.93
CA GLN A 73 -8.89 -13.42 -13.03
C GLN A 73 -8.69 -14.86 -12.56
N ARG A 74 -8.37 -15.08 -11.28
CA ARG A 74 -8.10 -16.42 -10.70
C ARG A 74 -6.96 -17.16 -11.38
N THR A 75 -6.00 -16.41 -11.91
CA THR A 75 -4.78 -16.92 -12.56
C THR A 75 -3.54 -16.42 -11.81
N VAL A 76 -2.43 -17.12 -11.96
CA VAL A 76 -1.16 -16.71 -11.33
C VAL A 76 -0.55 -15.58 -12.16
N SER A 77 -0.34 -14.42 -11.54
CA SER A 77 0.34 -13.30 -12.18
C SER A 77 1.83 -13.59 -12.39
N ALA A 78 2.35 -13.25 -13.56
CA ALA A 78 3.80 -13.24 -13.79
C ALA A 78 4.46 -12.06 -13.04
N TRP A 79 5.63 -12.29 -12.43
CA TRP A 79 6.38 -11.23 -11.73
C TRP A 79 6.90 -10.15 -12.69
N GLY A 80 7.40 -10.55 -13.86
CA GLY A 80 7.96 -9.62 -14.85
C GLY A 80 6.93 -8.61 -15.36
N GLU A 81 5.70 -9.06 -15.62
CA GLU A 81 4.61 -8.18 -16.06
C GLU A 81 4.21 -7.19 -14.96
N ALA A 82 4.04 -7.67 -13.73
CA ALA A 82 3.69 -6.81 -12.59
C ALA A 82 4.77 -5.75 -12.33
N LEU A 83 6.04 -6.13 -12.37
CA LEU A 83 7.17 -5.20 -12.26
C LEU A 83 7.15 -4.17 -13.40
N ASN A 84 7.04 -4.62 -14.65
CA ASN A 84 7.04 -3.71 -15.80
C ASN A 84 5.90 -2.68 -15.75
N ILE A 85 4.68 -3.10 -15.41
CA ILE A 85 3.52 -2.20 -15.27
C ILE A 85 3.78 -1.17 -14.16
N VAL A 86 4.25 -1.61 -13.00
CA VAL A 86 4.37 -0.72 -11.84
C VAL A 86 5.54 0.26 -12.03
N PHE A 87 6.69 -0.23 -12.51
CA PHE A 87 7.84 0.63 -12.78
C PHE A 87 7.63 1.56 -13.98
N SER A 88 6.83 1.19 -14.99
CA SER A 88 6.46 2.12 -16.06
C SER A 88 5.51 3.24 -15.60
N ARG A 89 4.84 3.07 -14.46
CA ARG A 89 3.84 4.02 -13.91
C ARG A 89 4.25 4.65 -12.58
N TRP A 90 5.53 4.57 -12.21
CA TRP A 90 6.05 5.06 -10.93
C TRP A 90 5.65 6.52 -10.61
N GLN A 91 5.63 7.38 -11.63
CA GLN A 91 5.23 8.78 -11.48
C GLN A 91 3.75 8.94 -11.14
N SER A 92 2.88 8.13 -11.74
CA SER A 92 1.44 8.16 -11.47
C SER A 92 1.15 7.82 -10.01
N TYR A 93 1.87 6.84 -9.45
CA TYR A 93 1.73 6.50 -8.04
C TYR A 93 2.18 7.63 -7.10
N LEU A 94 3.32 8.23 -7.38
CA LEU A 94 3.85 9.35 -6.58
C LEU A 94 2.91 10.56 -6.63
N TRP A 95 2.47 10.94 -7.84
CA TRP A 95 1.56 12.06 -8.04
C TRP A 95 0.17 11.80 -7.49
N SER A 96 -0.35 10.57 -7.49
CA SER A 96 -1.63 10.24 -6.87
C SER A 96 -1.66 10.62 -5.38
N MET A 97 -0.57 10.32 -4.65
CA MET A 97 -0.41 10.80 -3.27
C MET A 97 -0.25 12.32 -3.23
N GLY A 98 0.58 12.88 -4.11
CA GLY A 98 0.79 14.32 -4.27
C GLY A 98 -0.50 15.13 -4.44
N MET A 99 -1.48 14.61 -5.18
CA MET A 99 -2.76 15.28 -5.43
C MET A 99 -3.54 15.59 -4.14
N HIS A 100 -3.41 14.74 -3.10
CA HIS A 100 -4.00 15.02 -1.79
C HIS A 100 -3.37 16.26 -1.15
N PHE A 101 -2.04 16.35 -1.19
CA PHE A 101 -1.30 17.49 -0.65
C PHE A 101 -1.56 18.78 -1.44
N VAL A 102 -1.69 18.69 -2.76
CA VAL A 102 -2.08 19.83 -3.59
C VAL A 102 -3.49 20.32 -3.22
N ALA A 103 -4.45 19.41 -3.04
CA ALA A 103 -5.80 19.77 -2.62
C ALA A 103 -5.83 20.40 -1.22
N ILE A 104 -5.09 19.82 -0.26
CA ILE A 104 -4.93 20.37 1.09
C ILE A 104 -4.29 21.77 1.04
N ALA A 105 -3.18 21.93 0.32
CA ALA A 105 -2.50 23.20 0.18
C ALA A 105 -3.41 24.26 -0.44
N GLY A 106 -4.15 23.91 -1.49
CA GLY A 106 -5.13 24.80 -2.12
C GLY A 106 -6.24 25.25 -1.16
N LEU A 107 -6.79 24.34 -0.36
CA LEU A 107 -7.78 24.65 0.66
C LEU A 107 -7.21 25.49 1.82
N LEU A 108 -5.90 25.43 2.07
CA LEU A 108 -5.24 26.21 3.12
C LEU A 108 -4.94 27.67 2.70
N VAL A 109 -4.93 27.99 1.40
CA VAL A 109 -4.62 29.35 0.91
C VAL A 109 -5.51 30.44 1.53
N PRO A 110 -6.85 30.31 1.59
CA PRO A 110 -7.69 31.32 2.22
C PRO A 110 -7.34 31.54 3.69
N PHE A 111 -7.03 30.49 4.45
CA PHE A 111 -6.67 30.57 5.86
C PHE A 111 -5.30 31.22 6.08
N PHE A 112 -4.36 30.97 5.17
CA PHE A 112 -3.09 31.69 5.15
C PHE A 112 -3.32 33.19 4.94
N VAL A 113 -4.19 33.57 4.01
CA VAL A 113 -4.57 34.98 3.78
C VAL A 113 -5.27 35.59 5.01
N LEU A 114 -6.16 34.86 5.68
CA LEU A 114 -6.77 35.30 6.93
C LEU A 114 -5.71 35.51 8.03
N GLY A 115 -4.73 34.60 8.13
CA GLY A 115 -3.58 34.75 9.01
C GLY A 115 -2.77 36.02 8.71
N LEU A 116 -2.52 36.35 7.44
CA LEU A 116 -1.89 37.61 7.05
C LEU A 116 -2.74 38.83 7.41
N LEU A 117 -4.07 38.77 7.22
CA LEU A 117 -5.00 39.84 7.57
C LEU A 117 -4.98 40.15 9.07
N SER A 118 -4.82 39.13 9.92
CA SER A 118 -4.71 39.30 11.38
C SER A 118 -3.53 40.18 11.81
N ARG A 119 -2.51 40.35 10.94
CA ARG A 119 -1.34 41.19 11.21
C ARG A 119 -1.61 42.69 11.11
N LEU A 120 -2.77 43.12 10.62
CA LEU A 120 -3.14 44.54 10.46
C LEU A 120 -3.69 45.19 11.75
N GLY A 121 -3.28 44.70 12.92
CA GLY A 121 -3.75 45.18 14.22
C GLY A 121 -5.13 44.65 14.62
N SER A 122 -5.76 45.28 15.62
CA SER A 122 -6.97 44.74 16.27
C SER A 122 -8.15 44.54 15.33
N TRP A 123 -8.37 45.45 14.38
CA TRP A 123 -9.47 45.33 13.40
C TRP A 123 -9.22 44.20 12.40
N GLY A 124 -7.98 44.04 11.92
CA GLY A 124 -7.59 42.92 11.07
C GLY A 124 -7.77 41.57 11.77
N ALA A 125 -7.38 41.50 13.05
CA ALA A 125 -7.59 40.33 13.89
C ALA A 125 -9.08 39.96 14.04
N ILE A 126 -9.95 40.93 14.38
CA ILE A 126 -11.39 40.70 14.52
C ILE A 126 -12.00 40.22 13.20
N LEU A 127 -11.72 40.92 12.09
CA LEU A 127 -12.25 40.56 10.78
C LEU A 127 -11.78 39.17 10.34
N SER A 128 -10.48 38.88 10.48
CA SER A 128 -9.93 37.56 10.17
C SER A 128 -10.54 36.44 11.02
N GLY A 129 -10.80 36.69 12.30
CA GLY A 129 -11.45 35.73 13.20
C GLY A 129 -12.90 35.45 12.83
N VAL A 130 -13.66 36.48 12.46
CA VAL A 130 -15.05 36.30 11.97
C VAL A 130 -15.05 35.51 10.65
N LEU A 131 -14.19 35.86 9.70
CA LEU A 131 -14.08 35.15 8.42
C LEU A 131 -13.61 33.69 8.62
N LEU A 132 -12.72 33.44 9.58
CA LEU A 132 -12.30 32.10 9.96
C LEU A 132 -13.49 31.26 10.46
N LEU A 133 -14.31 31.80 11.36
CA LEU A 133 -15.50 31.12 11.85
C LEU A 133 -16.53 30.87 10.74
N LEU A 134 -16.72 31.83 9.83
CA LEU A 134 -17.60 31.65 8.67
C LEU A 134 -17.09 30.55 7.73
N SER A 135 -15.77 30.35 7.66
CA SER A 135 -15.15 29.29 6.85
C SER A 135 -15.16 27.91 7.52
N TYR A 136 -15.74 27.75 8.72
CA TYR A 136 -15.77 26.47 9.45
C TYR A 136 -16.27 25.26 8.64
N PRO A 137 -17.24 25.36 7.71
CA PRO A 137 -17.62 24.23 6.87
C PRO A 137 -16.46 23.62 6.06
N LEU A 138 -15.42 24.39 5.75
CA LEU A 138 -14.22 23.88 5.06
C LEU A 138 -13.39 22.92 5.92
N VAL A 139 -13.59 22.88 7.25
CA VAL A 139 -12.97 21.87 8.13
C VAL A 139 -13.33 20.47 7.67
N PHE A 140 -14.57 20.25 7.23
CA PHE A 140 -14.99 18.96 6.69
C PHE A 140 -14.26 18.61 5.39
N ALA A 141 -14.10 19.58 4.48
CA ALA A 141 -13.37 19.37 3.23
C ALA A 141 -11.89 19.06 3.48
N LEU A 142 -11.24 19.80 4.39
CA LEU A 142 -9.84 19.58 4.75
C LEU A 142 -9.66 18.22 5.44
N GLY A 143 -10.50 17.91 6.43
CA GLY A 143 -10.49 16.63 7.13
C GLY A 143 -10.73 15.44 6.19
N ARG A 144 -11.62 15.60 5.20
CA ARG A 144 -11.85 14.61 4.15
C ARG A 144 -10.58 14.33 3.34
N PHE A 145 -9.83 15.36 2.92
CA PHE A 145 -8.59 15.13 2.16
C PHE A 145 -7.47 14.52 3.01
N VAL A 146 -7.38 14.87 4.30
CA VAL A 146 -6.45 14.21 5.23
C VAL A 146 -6.80 12.73 5.39
N LEU A 147 -8.08 12.41 5.62
CA LEU A 147 -8.56 11.04 5.69
C LEU A 147 -8.29 10.29 4.37
N SER A 148 -8.53 10.96 3.24
CA SER A 148 -8.29 10.41 1.91
C SER A 148 -6.82 10.08 1.66
N ALA A 149 -5.89 10.96 2.05
CA ALA A 149 -4.45 10.72 1.90
C ALA A 149 -4.00 9.42 2.60
N ILE A 150 -4.62 9.09 3.74
CA ILE A 150 -4.31 7.89 4.51
C ILE A 150 -5.05 6.66 3.96
N ALA A 151 -6.37 6.77 3.79
CA ALA A 151 -7.23 5.62 3.49
C ALA A 151 -7.33 5.29 1.99
N CYS A 152 -7.31 6.30 1.12
CA CYS A 152 -7.48 6.13 -0.32
C CYS A 152 -6.16 5.87 -1.05
N PHE A 153 -5.00 6.17 -0.46
CA PHE A 153 -3.72 5.95 -1.12
C PHE A 153 -3.51 4.48 -1.57
N PRO A 154 -3.72 3.45 -0.73
CA PRO A 154 -3.61 2.06 -1.19
C PRO A 154 -4.58 1.73 -2.34
N LEU A 155 -5.82 2.25 -2.27
CA LEU A 155 -6.81 2.06 -3.33
C LEU A 155 -6.42 2.78 -4.63
N SER A 156 -5.75 3.92 -4.54
CA SER A 156 -5.25 4.66 -5.70
C SER A 156 -4.13 3.91 -6.41
N VAL A 157 -3.27 3.21 -5.66
CA VAL A 157 -2.26 2.31 -6.20
C VAL A 157 -2.93 1.13 -6.90
N CYS A 158 -3.97 0.53 -6.30
CA CYS A 158 -4.74 -0.52 -6.95
C CYS A 158 -5.40 -0.03 -8.25
N ALA A 159 -5.97 1.17 -8.27
CA ALA A 159 -6.55 1.76 -9.48
C ALA A 159 -5.52 1.91 -10.60
N ILE A 160 -4.35 2.49 -10.29
CA ILE A 160 -3.28 2.69 -11.27
C ILE A 160 -2.72 1.34 -11.77
N ALA A 161 -2.68 0.32 -10.90
CA ALA A 161 -2.23 -1.02 -11.26
C ALA A 161 -3.29 -1.85 -12.04
N ALA A 162 -4.58 -1.57 -11.86
CA ALA A 162 -5.67 -2.34 -12.47
C ALA A 162 -6.00 -1.87 -13.89
N GLU A 163 -6.10 -0.55 -14.11
CA GLU A 163 -6.72 0.02 -15.31
C GLU A 163 -5.70 0.31 -16.42
N LYS A 164 -6.06 0.17 -17.70
CA LYS A 164 -5.12 0.27 -18.85
C LYS A 164 -4.29 1.54 -18.92
N LYS A 165 -4.87 2.70 -18.59
CA LYS A 165 -4.25 4.02 -18.79
C LYS A 165 -4.46 4.96 -17.61
N ALA A 166 -4.61 4.40 -16.40
CA ALA A 166 -4.80 5.21 -15.20
C ALA A 166 -3.56 6.07 -14.93
N ASP A 167 -3.77 7.38 -14.99
CA ASP A 167 -2.81 8.36 -14.53
C ASP A 167 -3.01 8.66 -13.03
N ALA A 168 -2.20 9.58 -12.50
CA ALA A 168 -2.27 9.98 -11.10
C ALA A 168 -3.66 10.53 -10.70
N PHE A 169 -4.30 11.28 -11.60
CA PHE A 169 -5.58 11.90 -11.30
C PHE A 169 -6.70 10.87 -11.30
N GLU A 170 -6.70 9.95 -12.25
CA GLU A 170 -7.67 8.85 -12.33
C GLU A 170 -7.57 7.93 -11.11
N GLY A 171 -6.34 7.57 -10.69
CA GLY A 171 -6.12 6.80 -9.48
C GLY A 171 -6.62 7.51 -8.22
N PHE A 172 -6.31 8.80 -8.11
CA PHE A 172 -6.79 9.67 -7.03
C PHE A 172 -8.33 9.79 -7.02
N SER A 173 -8.95 10.08 -8.16
CA SER A 173 -10.38 10.37 -8.25
C SER A 173 -11.22 9.11 -8.03
N ARG A 174 -10.84 7.97 -8.63
CA ARG A 174 -11.56 6.69 -8.45
C ARG A 174 -11.49 6.20 -7.02
N SER A 175 -10.30 6.19 -6.40
CA SER A 175 -10.14 5.76 -5.01
C SER A 175 -10.97 6.61 -4.05
N ASN A 176 -10.98 7.94 -4.24
CA ASN A 176 -11.82 8.85 -3.47
C ASN A 176 -13.32 8.60 -3.72
N ALA A 177 -13.73 8.42 -4.98
CA ALA A 177 -15.12 8.14 -5.32
C ALA A 177 -15.59 6.85 -4.64
N TYR A 178 -14.83 5.76 -4.78
CA TYR A 178 -15.15 4.46 -4.21
C TYR A 178 -15.27 4.49 -2.69
N PHE A 179 -14.27 5.06 -2.01
CA PHE A 179 -14.25 5.13 -0.54
C PHE A 179 -15.41 5.95 0.00
N PHE A 180 -15.65 7.15 -0.56
CA PHE A 180 -16.64 8.08 0.00
C PHE A 180 -18.07 7.86 -0.49
N GLN A 181 -18.29 7.16 -1.61
CA GLN A 181 -19.64 6.78 -2.05
C GLN A 181 -20.18 5.54 -1.31
N ARG A 182 -19.29 4.65 -0.86
CA ARG A 182 -19.66 3.41 -0.16
C ARG A 182 -18.95 3.25 1.20
N PRO A 183 -18.96 4.28 2.08
CA PRO A 183 -18.11 4.28 3.29
C PRO A 183 -18.41 3.13 4.26
N LEU A 184 -19.68 2.73 4.38
CA LEU A 184 -20.08 1.60 5.22
C LEU A 184 -19.55 0.26 4.68
N LEU A 185 -19.66 0.04 3.37
CA LEU A 185 -19.11 -1.15 2.73
C LEU A 185 -17.59 -1.17 2.88
N THR A 186 -16.92 -0.05 2.64
CA THR A 186 -15.47 0.05 2.83
C THR A 186 -15.05 -0.25 4.27
N ALA A 187 -15.77 0.27 5.26
CA ALA A 187 -15.49 0.01 6.68
C ALA A 187 -15.71 -1.47 7.03
N LEU A 188 -16.79 -2.10 6.55
CA LEU A 188 -17.06 -3.52 6.77
C LEU A 188 -16.00 -4.40 6.11
N LEU A 189 -15.62 -4.11 4.86
CA LEU A 189 -14.55 -4.84 4.16
C LEU A 189 -13.22 -4.70 4.88
N ALA A 190 -12.86 -3.48 5.29
CA ALA A 190 -11.64 -3.22 6.05
C ALA A 190 -11.64 -3.96 7.40
N ALA A 191 -12.76 -4.01 8.12
CA ALA A 191 -12.90 -4.75 9.37
C ALA A 191 -12.75 -6.26 9.15
N CYS A 192 -13.45 -6.83 8.15
CA CYS A 192 -13.34 -8.25 7.81
C CYS A 192 -11.89 -8.63 7.42
N LEU A 193 -11.26 -7.83 6.56
CA LEU A 193 -9.88 -8.09 6.14
C LEU A 193 -8.89 -7.87 7.28
N LEU A 194 -9.12 -6.92 8.18
CA LEU A 194 -8.29 -6.75 9.38
C LEU A 194 -8.34 -8.01 10.26
N LEU A 195 -9.52 -8.60 10.46
CA LEU A 195 -9.67 -9.85 11.20
C LEU A 195 -8.92 -11.01 10.51
N VAL A 196 -9.05 -11.13 9.18
CA VAL A 196 -8.30 -12.12 8.39
C VAL A 196 -6.79 -11.90 8.55
N GLY A 197 -6.35 -10.65 8.51
CA GLY A 197 -4.96 -10.25 8.71
C GLY A 197 -4.45 -10.62 10.10
N MET A 198 -5.24 -10.41 11.15
CA MET A 198 -4.89 -10.81 12.51
C MET A 198 -4.76 -12.33 12.67
N VAL A 199 -5.65 -13.11 12.03
CA VAL A 199 -5.54 -14.57 12.03
C VAL A 199 -4.29 -15.02 11.29
N GLY A 200 -3.98 -14.43 10.14
CA GLY A 200 -2.75 -14.73 9.42
C GLY A 200 -1.48 -14.28 10.15
N GLU A 201 -1.50 -13.12 10.84
CA GLU A 201 -0.40 -12.68 11.71
C GLU A 201 -0.15 -13.73 12.81
N LEU A 202 -1.21 -14.24 13.44
CA LEU A 202 -1.09 -15.26 14.48
C LEU A 202 -0.42 -16.54 13.95
N LEU A 203 -0.83 -17.01 12.77
CA LEU A 203 -0.23 -18.19 12.13
C LEU A 203 1.25 -17.94 11.80
N VAL A 204 1.56 -16.81 11.15
CA VAL A 204 2.92 -16.44 10.75
C VAL A 204 3.81 -16.26 11.98
N PHE A 205 3.31 -15.61 13.03
CA PHE A 205 4.01 -15.43 14.30
C PHE A 205 4.37 -16.79 14.90
N TRP A 206 3.40 -17.69 15.08
CA TRP A 206 3.71 -18.99 15.67
C TRP A 206 4.65 -19.81 14.80
N THR A 207 4.47 -19.82 13.48
CA THR A 207 5.37 -20.55 12.57
C THR A 207 6.81 -20.04 12.66
N ILE A 208 7.01 -18.72 12.55
CA ILE A 208 8.35 -18.13 12.53
C ILE A 208 8.98 -18.21 13.92
N THR A 209 8.26 -17.79 14.95
CA THR A 209 8.81 -17.68 16.29
C THR A 209 9.09 -19.04 16.92
N SER A 210 8.22 -20.04 16.74
CA SER A 210 8.50 -21.39 17.23
C SER A 210 9.65 -22.05 16.47
N GLY A 211 9.67 -21.92 15.13
CA GLY A 211 10.76 -22.44 14.30
C GLY A 211 12.11 -21.83 14.67
N TRP A 212 12.15 -20.50 14.79
CA TRP A 212 13.36 -19.79 15.21
C TRP A 212 13.77 -20.14 16.64
N TRP A 213 12.82 -20.25 17.58
CA TRP A 213 13.11 -20.64 18.95
C TRP A 213 13.77 -22.03 19.03
N LEU A 214 13.23 -23.01 18.29
CA LEU A 214 13.81 -24.36 18.20
C LEU A 214 15.21 -24.32 17.58
N MET A 215 15.38 -23.68 16.42
CA MET A 215 16.66 -23.56 15.74
C MET A 215 17.72 -22.89 16.61
N ARG A 216 17.38 -21.75 17.22
CA ARG A 216 18.25 -20.98 18.11
C ARG A 216 18.62 -21.78 19.35
N GLY A 217 17.65 -22.44 19.98
CA GLY A 217 17.86 -23.26 21.18
C GLY A 217 18.82 -24.41 20.91
N THR A 218 18.56 -25.20 19.86
CA THR A 218 19.43 -26.31 19.46
C THR A 218 20.83 -25.82 19.10
N TYR A 219 20.94 -24.72 18.34
CA TYR A 219 22.22 -24.13 17.97
C TYR A 219 23.06 -23.73 19.20
N LEU A 220 22.45 -23.06 20.17
CA LEU A 220 23.13 -22.63 21.40
C LEU A 220 23.56 -23.81 22.27
N ILE A 221 22.68 -24.79 22.48
CA ILE A 221 22.96 -25.98 23.31
C ILE A 221 24.03 -26.87 22.66
N ALA A 222 24.06 -26.97 21.33
CA ALA A 222 25.04 -27.77 20.60
C ALA A 222 26.49 -27.24 20.68
N GLY A 223 26.72 -26.10 21.35
CA GLY A 223 28.06 -25.58 21.63
C GLY A 223 28.25 -24.12 21.24
N ALA A 224 27.35 -23.53 20.45
CA ALA A 224 27.48 -22.14 20.03
C ALA A 224 27.32 -21.15 21.20
N GLY A 225 26.63 -21.53 22.28
CA GLY A 225 26.46 -20.70 23.47
C GLY A 225 27.75 -20.35 24.22
N VAL A 226 28.85 -21.08 23.98
CA VAL A 226 30.16 -20.82 24.59
C VAL A 226 31.01 -19.87 23.73
N GLN A 227 30.61 -19.62 22.47
CA GLN A 227 31.35 -18.78 21.53
C GLN A 227 30.75 -17.38 21.44
N PRO A 228 31.47 -16.31 21.82
CA PRO A 228 30.95 -14.93 21.76
C PRO A 228 30.48 -14.50 20.36
N ALA A 229 31.14 -14.99 19.30
CA ALA A 229 30.76 -14.68 17.92
C ALA A 229 29.35 -15.18 17.53
N ALA A 230 28.87 -16.27 18.15
CA ALA A 230 27.55 -16.84 17.88
C ALA A 230 26.41 -15.87 18.23
N GLY A 231 26.61 -14.98 19.20
CA GLY A 231 25.61 -13.99 19.62
C GLY A 231 25.16 -13.06 18.49
N SER A 232 26.08 -12.69 17.58
CA SER A 232 25.76 -11.82 16.44
C SER A 232 24.78 -12.48 15.45
N TYR A 233 24.97 -13.76 15.16
CA TYR A 233 24.09 -14.53 14.28
C TYR A 233 22.72 -14.80 14.92
N VAL A 234 22.70 -15.03 16.24
CA VAL A 234 21.44 -15.14 16.99
C VAL A 234 20.67 -13.82 16.97
N ALA A 235 21.35 -12.69 17.16
CA ALA A 235 20.74 -11.37 17.03
C ALA A 235 20.19 -11.12 15.62
N ALA A 236 20.96 -11.48 14.59
CA ALA A 236 20.52 -11.37 13.19
C ALA A 236 19.27 -12.23 12.91
N GLY A 237 19.18 -13.45 13.44
CA GLY A 237 18.00 -14.29 13.29
C GLY A 237 16.77 -13.79 14.06
N ASN A 238 16.95 -13.20 15.25
CA ASN A 238 15.87 -12.49 15.95
C ASN A 238 15.35 -11.33 15.08
N TRP A 239 16.26 -10.49 14.59
CA TRP A 239 15.93 -9.37 13.71
C TRP A 239 15.21 -9.82 12.44
N LEU A 240 15.68 -10.88 11.79
CA LEU A 240 15.04 -11.41 10.58
C LEU A 240 13.62 -11.93 10.88
N SER A 241 13.45 -12.68 11.97
CA SER A 241 12.15 -13.20 12.40
C SER A 241 11.14 -12.07 12.63
N GLU A 242 11.58 -10.99 13.27
CA GLU A 242 10.77 -9.80 13.47
C GLU A 242 10.42 -9.09 12.16
N ASN A 243 11.36 -8.98 11.22
CA ASN A 243 11.12 -8.31 9.94
C ASN A 243 10.21 -9.13 9.02
N LEU A 244 10.25 -10.46 9.09
CA LEU A 244 9.33 -11.32 8.34
C LEU A 244 7.87 -11.12 8.79
N LEU A 245 7.63 -10.89 10.07
CA LEU A 245 6.29 -10.56 10.57
C LEU A 245 5.82 -9.18 10.08
N ALA A 246 6.71 -8.20 9.97
CA ALA A 246 6.39 -6.91 9.35
C ALA A 246 6.13 -7.04 7.84
N ALA A 247 6.90 -7.89 7.15
CA ALA A 247 6.72 -8.16 5.72
C ALA A 247 5.37 -8.84 5.43
N TYR A 248 4.87 -9.67 6.35
CA TYR A 248 3.51 -10.21 6.27
C TYR A 248 2.46 -9.08 6.22
N TRP A 249 2.47 -8.16 7.18
CA TRP A 249 1.50 -7.05 7.21
C TRP A 249 1.61 -6.14 5.99
N PHE A 250 2.84 -5.86 5.55
CA PHE A 250 3.06 -5.11 4.31
C PHE A 250 2.41 -5.84 3.12
N SER A 251 2.64 -7.14 2.96
CA SER A 251 2.10 -7.91 1.84
C SER A 251 0.58 -8.09 1.91
N PHE A 252 0.07 -8.29 3.12
CA PHE A 252 -1.36 -8.43 3.39
C PHE A 252 -2.11 -7.14 3.12
N LEU A 253 -1.56 -5.98 3.50
CA LEU A 253 -2.16 -4.67 3.23
C LEU A 253 -2.46 -4.49 1.74
N TRP A 254 -1.51 -4.81 0.86
CA TRP A 254 -1.68 -4.65 -0.58
C TRP A 254 -2.65 -5.65 -1.19
N SER A 255 -2.67 -6.87 -0.65
CA SER A 255 -3.65 -7.89 -1.05
C SER A 255 -5.07 -7.52 -0.61
N ALA A 256 -5.21 -7.01 0.61
CA ALA A 256 -6.47 -6.50 1.15
C ALA A 256 -6.94 -5.26 0.37
N ALA A 257 -6.05 -4.32 0.07
CA ALA A 257 -6.36 -3.15 -0.76
C ALA A 257 -6.85 -3.56 -2.16
N ALA A 258 -6.22 -4.55 -2.79
CA ALA A 258 -6.67 -5.09 -4.07
C ALA A 258 -8.08 -5.71 -3.96
N ALA A 259 -8.35 -6.50 -2.93
CA ALA A 259 -9.67 -7.08 -2.69
C ALA A 259 -10.74 -6.00 -2.48
N ILE A 260 -10.46 -4.99 -1.63
CA ILE A 260 -11.37 -3.85 -1.39
C ILE A 260 -11.60 -3.10 -2.70
N TYR A 261 -10.54 -2.80 -3.45
CA TYR A 261 -10.63 -2.10 -4.72
C TYR A 261 -11.57 -2.81 -5.70
N LEU A 262 -11.38 -4.12 -5.92
CA LEU A 262 -12.21 -4.91 -6.84
C LEU A 262 -13.69 -4.90 -6.42
N ILE A 263 -13.98 -5.08 -5.12
CA ILE A 263 -15.35 -5.08 -4.61
C ILE A 263 -15.99 -3.70 -4.75
N LEU A 264 -15.26 -2.63 -4.43
CA LEU A 264 -15.78 -1.27 -4.55
C LEU A 264 -15.97 -0.87 -6.02
N ARG A 265 -15.03 -1.21 -6.91
CA ARG A 265 -15.12 -0.99 -8.37
C ARG A 265 -16.37 -1.66 -8.93
N LYS A 266 -16.64 -2.92 -8.54
CA LYS A 266 -17.88 -3.61 -8.91
C LYS A 266 -19.13 -2.94 -8.32
N SER A 267 -19.07 -2.50 -7.06
CA SER A 267 -20.21 -1.90 -6.38
C SER A 267 -20.58 -0.49 -6.86
N VAL A 268 -19.61 0.26 -7.39
CA VAL A 268 -19.77 1.66 -7.79
C VAL A 268 -19.90 1.78 -9.31
N ASP A 269 -19.00 1.15 -10.06
CA ASP A 269 -18.94 1.28 -11.52
C ASP A 269 -19.57 0.08 -12.25
N SER A 270 -20.01 -0.96 -11.53
CA SER A 270 -20.56 -2.20 -12.11
C SER A 270 -19.58 -2.96 -13.01
N VAL A 271 -18.27 -2.72 -12.87
CA VAL A 271 -17.24 -3.43 -13.62
C VAL A 271 -16.97 -4.79 -12.99
N GLU A 272 -16.84 -5.82 -13.82
CA GLU A 272 -16.59 -7.17 -13.33
C GLU A 272 -15.18 -7.36 -12.74
N LEU A 273 -15.04 -8.35 -11.86
CA LEU A 273 -13.81 -8.55 -11.08
C LEU A 273 -12.64 -9.05 -11.94
N ASP A 274 -12.94 -9.83 -12.98
CA ASP A 274 -12.00 -10.43 -13.92
C ASP A 274 -11.62 -9.51 -15.09
N GLU A 275 -12.36 -8.40 -15.25
CA GLU A 275 -12.10 -7.35 -16.24
C GLU A 275 -10.90 -6.49 -15.81
N LEU A 276 -9.72 -7.09 -15.86
CA LEU A 276 -8.43 -6.44 -15.63
C LEU A 276 -7.69 -6.31 -16.95
N ASP A 277 -7.20 -5.11 -17.20
CA ASP A 277 -6.38 -4.88 -18.38
C ASP A 277 -5.04 -5.61 -18.20
N SER A 278 -4.76 -6.56 -19.10
CA SER A 278 -3.41 -7.06 -19.34
C SER A 278 -2.70 -6.12 -20.31
N MET A 279 -1.40 -5.93 -20.12
CA MET A 279 -0.57 -5.29 -21.15
C MET A 279 -0.49 -6.26 -22.32
N GLU A 280 -1.42 -6.15 -23.28
CA GLU A 280 -1.54 -7.02 -24.46
C GLU A 280 -1.41 -8.50 -24.12
N SER A 281 -2.54 -9.15 -23.85
CA SER A 281 -2.58 -10.60 -23.64
C SER A 281 -1.65 -11.30 -24.66
N SER A 282 -0.64 -12.02 -24.17
CA SER A 282 0.23 -12.86 -25.00
C SER A 282 -0.57 -13.90 -25.81
N VAL A 283 -1.84 -14.10 -25.44
CA VAL A 283 -2.85 -14.87 -26.17
C VAL A 283 -3.22 -14.20 -27.50
N GLN A 284 -3.36 -12.86 -27.57
CA GLN A 284 -3.66 -12.17 -28.84
C GLN A 284 -2.46 -12.22 -29.81
N ALA A 285 -1.24 -12.21 -29.30
CA ALA A 285 -0.02 -12.37 -30.10
C ALA A 285 0.17 -13.82 -30.62
N SER A 286 -0.58 -14.80 -30.11
CA SER A 286 -0.47 -16.23 -30.47
C SER A 286 -1.68 -16.78 -31.24
N LEU A 287 -2.67 -15.95 -31.57
CA LEU A 287 -3.73 -16.36 -32.49
C LEU A 287 -3.21 -16.37 -33.94
N PRO A 288 -3.29 -17.50 -34.65
CA PRO A 288 -2.94 -17.55 -36.08
C PRO A 288 -3.84 -16.58 -36.86
N GLU A 289 -3.23 -15.73 -37.70
CA GLU A 289 -3.99 -14.92 -38.64
C GLU A 289 -4.76 -15.85 -39.59
N ILE A 290 -6.09 -15.77 -39.57
CA ILE A 290 -6.92 -16.49 -40.54
C ILE A 290 -6.71 -15.78 -41.89
N PRO A 291 -6.21 -16.47 -42.92
CA PRO A 291 -6.05 -15.87 -44.24
C PRO A 291 -7.42 -15.39 -44.75
N SER A 292 -7.54 -14.10 -45.03
CA SER A 292 -8.78 -13.48 -45.51
C SER A 292 -9.18 -13.88 -46.93
N THR A 293 -8.34 -14.68 -47.61
CA THR A 293 -8.55 -15.08 -49.00
C THR A 293 -8.35 -16.60 -49.12
N PRO A 294 -9.37 -17.36 -49.56
CA PRO A 294 -9.17 -18.75 -49.95
C PRO A 294 -8.10 -18.83 -51.04
N PRO A 295 -7.16 -19.80 -51.00
CA PRO A 295 -6.21 -19.99 -52.08
C PRO A 295 -6.98 -20.22 -53.40
N PRO A 296 -6.55 -19.59 -54.51
CA PRO A 296 -7.21 -19.79 -55.80
C PRO A 296 -7.22 -21.29 -56.14
N PRO A 297 -8.33 -21.80 -56.71
CA PRO A 297 -8.44 -23.21 -57.04
C PRO A 297 -7.27 -23.60 -57.95
N ALA A 298 -6.57 -24.67 -57.57
CA ALA A 298 -5.48 -25.23 -58.35
C ALA A 298 -6.00 -25.49 -59.78
N SER A 299 -5.42 -24.78 -60.74
CA SER A 299 -5.68 -24.99 -62.17
C SER A 299 -5.45 -26.47 -62.50
N ALA A 300 -6.50 -27.14 -62.94
CA ALA A 300 -6.43 -28.52 -63.41
C ALA A 300 -5.33 -28.66 -64.49
N PRO A 301 -4.57 -29.76 -64.50
CA PRO A 301 -3.55 -29.98 -65.52
C PRO A 301 -4.21 -30.01 -66.91
N ALA A 302 -3.67 -29.20 -67.81
CA ALA A 302 -4.06 -29.21 -69.22
C ALA A 302 -3.75 -30.59 -69.81
N GLU A 303 -4.79 -31.27 -70.28
CA GLU A 303 -4.66 -32.43 -71.15
C GLU A 303 -3.96 -31.98 -72.44
N THR A 304 -2.76 -32.51 -72.67
CA THR A 304 -2.05 -32.41 -73.95
C THR A 304 -2.54 -33.55 -74.85
N GLU A 305 -3.27 -33.20 -75.92
CA GLU A 305 -3.38 -34.01 -77.15
C GLU A 305 -2.10 -33.92 -77.98
#